data_AF-A0A1M6JHP5-F1
#
_entry.id   AF-A0A1M6JHP5-F1
#
_cell.length_a   1.000
_cell.length_b   1.000
_cell.length_c   1.000
_cell.angle_alpha   90.00
_cell.angle_beta   90.00
_cell.angle_gamma   90.00
#
_symmetry.space_group_name_H-M   'P 1'
#
loop_
_entity.id
_entity.type
_entity.pdbx_description
1 polymer ?
#
loop_
_entity_poly.entity_id
_entity_poly.type
_entity_poly.pdbx_seq_one_letter_code
_entity_poly.pdbx_strand_id
1 'polypeptide(L)'
;MLYYGGAEFLAHVTAVYNPGPVESGYTETVQIQGAAIKVADYEYSKAAIFPNPSSGIIHIENQDIQTIQIYNIAGQKIKELAPQTQLDLSEFSKGIYFLKLISDKGVLVNKIILE
;
A
#
# COMPACT_ATOMS: atom_id res chain seq x y z
N MET A 1 15.18 -0.29 11.31
CA MET A 1 15.20 1.15 11.66
C MET A 1 15.51 1.89 10.37
N LEU A 2 14.53 2.59 9.79
CA LEU A 2 14.70 3.30 8.51
C LEU A 2 15.05 4.76 8.77
N TYR A 3 16.18 5.19 8.20
CA TYR A 3 16.65 6.57 8.18
C TYR A 3 15.70 7.44 7.33
N TYR A 4 15.39 8.63 7.85
CA TYR A 4 14.71 9.72 7.13
C TYR A 4 15.76 10.59 6.42
N GLY A 5 15.56 10.85 5.12
CA GLY A 5 16.45 11.64 4.28
C GLY A 5 16.74 10.87 2.99
N GLY A 6 16.48 11.48 1.83
CA GLY A 6 16.67 10.83 0.54
C GLY A 6 18.10 10.30 0.42
N ALA A 7 18.25 9.00 0.57
CA ALA A 7 19.56 8.37 0.56
C ALA A 7 19.99 8.18 -0.89
N GLU A 8 21.09 8.84 -1.24
CA GLU A 8 21.88 8.49 -2.40
C GLU A 8 22.25 7.01 -2.28
N PHE A 9 21.92 6.22 -3.30
CA PHE A 9 22.40 4.84 -3.34
C PHE A 9 23.68 4.79 -4.17
N LEU A 10 24.70 4.12 -3.62
CA LEU A 10 25.97 3.91 -4.31
C LEU A 10 25.91 2.55 -5.00
N ALA A 11 25.91 2.55 -6.33
CA ALA A 11 26.10 1.35 -7.12
C ALA A 11 27.58 1.22 -7.52
N HIS A 12 28.17 0.05 -7.27
CA HIS A 12 29.51 -0.28 -7.73
C HIS A 12 29.39 -1.15 -8.99
N VAL A 13 29.91 -0.66 -10.11
CA VAL A 13 29.92 -1.42 -11.38
C VAL A 13 31.37 -1.73 -11.73
N THR A 14 31.69 -3.01 -11.91
CA THR A 14 32.99 -3.47 -12.42
C THR A 14 32.76 -4.08 -13.80
N ALA A 15 33.34 -3.46 -14.84
CA ALA A 15 33.36 -4.07 -16.17
C ALA A 15 34.62 -4.94 -16.30
N VAL A 16 34.44 -6.23 -16.60
CA VAL A 16 35.54 -7.15 -16.92
C VAL A 16 35.43 -7.51 -18.40
N TYR A 17 36.41 -7.12 -19.21
CA TYR A 17 36.54 -7.58 -20.59
C TYR A 17 37.60 -8.66 -20.65
N ASN A 18 37.30 -9.84 -21.20
CA ASN A 18 38.31 -10.88 -21.38
C ASN A 18 38.21 -11.62 -22.72
N PRO A 19 39.27 -11.50 -23.56
CA PRO A 19 39.72 -12.61 -24.37
C PRO A 19 41.24 -12.78 -24.22
N GLY A 20 41.74 -13.34 -23.11
CA GLY A 20 43.17 -13.68 -22.98
C GLY A 20 43.65 -13.99 -21.54
N PRO A 21 44.87 -14.55 -21.36
CA PRO A 21 45.41 -14.97 -20.06
C PRO A 21 46.18 -13.84 -19.35
N VAL A 22 45.66 -12.61 -19.37
CA VAL A 22 46.26 -11.47 -18.66
C VAL A 22 45.19 -10.86 -17.77
N GLU A 23 45.37 -10.98 -16.45
CA GLU A 23 44.47 -10.36 -15.49
C GLU A 23 44.65 -8.82 -15.53
N SER A 24 43.56 -8.11 -15.80
CA SER A 24 43.52 -6.65 -15.90
C SER A 24 43.72 -5.97 -14.54
N GLY A 25 44.55 -4.92 -14.51
CA GLY A 25 44.86 -4.12 -13.32
C GLY A 25 44.13 -2.78 -13.20
N TYR A 26 43.12 -2.50 -14.04
CA TYR A 26 42.42 -1.20 -14.02
C TYR A 26 40.95 -1.34 -13.63
N THR A 27 40.62 -0.86 -12.43
CA THR A 27 39.26 -0.72 -11.91
C THR A 27 38.87 0.75 -11.94
N GLU A 28 37.90 1.12 -12.79
CA GLU A 28 37.25 2.42 -12.68
C GLU A 28 35.96 2.30 -11.87
N THR A 29 35.82 3.15 -10.86
CA THR A 29 34.60 3.22 -10.03
C THR A 29 33.76 4.40 -10.52
N VAL A 30 32.55 4.13 -10.96
CA VAL A 30 31.58 5.18 -11.31
C VAL A 30 30.53 5.26 -10.21
N GLN A 31 30.38 6.44 -9.60
CA GLN A 31 29.30 6.70 -8.64
C GLN A 31 28.09 7.24 -9.39
N ILE A 32 27.02 6.46 -9.43
CA ILE A 32 25.75 6.86 -10.04
C ILE A 32 24.82 7.32 -8.92
N GLN A 33 24.58 8.63 -8.82
CA GLN A 33 23.56 9.20 -7.94
C GLN A 33 22.20 9.08 -8.63
N GLY A 34 21.36 8.19 -8.14
CA GLY A 34 19.96 8.07 -8.56
C GLY A 34 19.00 8.42 -7.43
N ALA A 35 17.85 9.00 -7.77
CA ALA A 35 16.75 9.17 -6.81
C ALA A 35 16.06 7.81 -6.59
N ALA A 36 16.16 7.25 -5.39
CA ALA A 36 15.32 6.14 -5.00
C ALA A 36 13.88 6.64 -4.82
N ILE A 37 12.93 6.11 -5.59
CA ILE A 37 11.51 6.39 -5.38
C ILE A 37 11.07 5.65 -4.12
N LYS A 38 11.03 6.37 -2.99
CA LYS A 38 10.45 5.88 -1.76
C LYS A 38 8.93 5.80 -1.93
N VAL A 39 8.34 4.63 -1.70
CA VAL A 39 6.89 4.54 -1.46
C VAL A 39 6.63 5.28 -0.16
N ALA A 40 5.88 6.38 -0.21
CA ALA A 40 5.43 7.04 1.01
C ALA A 40 4.51 6.06 1.75
N ASP A 41 5.02 5.42 2.78
CA ASP A 41 4.19 4.73 3.77
C ASP A 41 3.32 5.80 4.43
N TYR A 42 2.12 6.02 3.87
CA TYR A 42 1.12 6.87 4.47
C TYR A 42 0.64 6.16 5.73
N GLU A 43 1.22 6.51 6.87
CA GLU A 43 0.70 6.27 8.23
C GLU A 43 -0.58 7.10 8.43
N TYR A 44 -1.57 6.91 7.56
CA TYR A 44 -2.91 7.38 7.84
C TYR A 44 -3.44 6.46 8.93
N SER A 45 -3.52 7.02 10.14
CA SER A 45 -3.93 6.37 11.39
C SER A 45 -4.96 5.28 11.13
N LYS A 46 -4.61 4.04 11.48
CA LYS A 46 -5.44 2.83 11.33
C LYS A 46 -6.90 3.16 11.65
N ALA A 47 -7.75 3.28 10.62
CA ALA A 47 -9.18 3.20 10.86
C ALA A 47 -9.43 1.79 11.41
N ALA A 48 -9.97 1.68 12.62
CA ALA A 48 -10.36 0.37 13.13
C ALA A 48 -11.69 -0.01 12.47
N ILE A 49 -11.72 -1.18 11.84
CA ILE A 49 -12.95 -1.74 11.28
C ILE A 49 -13.21 -3.07 11.97
N PHE A 50 -14.38 -3.19 12.59
CA PHE A 50 -14.75 -4.36 13.37
C PHE A 50 -16.27 -4.58 13.39
N PRO A 51 -16.74 -5.81 13.64
CA PRO A 51 -15.94 -7.03 13.68
C PRO A 51 -15.43 -7.40 12.29
N ASN A 52 -14.33 -8.14 12.24
CA ASN A 52 -13.82 -8.77 11.02
C ASN A 52 -13.17 -10.10 11.40
N PRO A 53 -13.76 -11.27 11.06
CA PRO A 53 -14.96 -11.45 10.21
C PRO A 53 -16.26 -10.84 10.78
N SER A 54 -17.25 -10.58 9.93
CA SER A 54 -18.55 -9.99 10.28
C SER A 54 -19.72 -10.79 9.71
N SER A 55 -20.85 -10.80 10.39
CA SER A 55 -22.12 -11.36 9.91
C SER A 55 -22.94 -10.38 9.06
N GLY A 56 -22.40 -9.19 8.75
CA GLY A 56 -23.05 -8.20 7.91
C GLY A 56 -22.90 -6.77 8.43
N ILE A 57 -22.95 -6.57 9.75
CA ILE A 57 -22.81 -5.23 10.34
C ILE A 57 -21.35 -4.98 10.73
N ILE A 58 -20.78 -3.87 10.26
CA ILE A 58 -19.43 -3.42 10.63
C ILE A 58 -19.43 -1.98 11.10
N HIS A 59 -18.53 -1.67 12.02
CA HIS A 59 -18.25 -0.35 12.55
C HIS A 59 -16.92 0.16 12.03
N ILE A 60 -16.85 1.45 11.76
CA ILE A 60 -15.65 2.15 11.32
C ILE A 60 -15.32 3.25 12.33
N GLU A 61 -14.18 3.12 12.99
CA GLU A 61 -13.63 4.17 13.85
C GLU A 61 -12.59 4.97 13.07
N ASN A 62 -13.03 6.07 12.47
CA ASN A 62 -12.17 7.11 11.89
C ASN A 62 -12.97 8.42 11.74
N GLN A 63 -12.40 9.55 12.14
CA GLN A 63 -13.10 10.84 12.23
C GLN A 63 -13.08 11.67 10.93
N ASP A 64 -12.24 11.34 9.96
CA ASP A 64 -11.97 12.22 8.81
C ASP A 64 -12.36 11.59 7.45
N ILE A 65 -13.21 10.55 7.45
CA ILE A 65 -13.66 9.91 6.21
C ILE A 65 -14.57 10.87 5.43
N GLN A 66 -14.32 11.01 4.13
CA GLN A 66 -15.16 11.74 3.18
C GLN A 66 -15.96 10.82 2.26
N THR A 67 -15.42 9.65 1.93
CA THR A 67 -16.10 8.69 1.05
C THR A 67 -15.71 7.27 1.42
N ILE A 68 -16.71 6.38 1.37
CA ILE A 68 -16.53 4.95 1.57
C ILE A 68 -16.88 4.25 0.26
N GLN A 69 -15.97 3.42 -0.24
CA GLN A 69 -16.19 2.60 -1.44
C GLN A 69 -16.02 1.13 -1.09
N ILE A 70 -16.96 0.30 -1.56
CA ILE A 70 -16.94 -1.16 -1.35
C ILE A 70 -16.65 -1.83 -2.69
N TYR A 71 -15.68 -2.74 -2.69
CA TYR A 71 -15.25 -3.51 -3.85
C TYR A 71 -15.36 -5.01 -3.59
N ASN A 72 -15.69 -5.78 -4.63
CA ASN A 72 -15.61 -7.24 -4.58
C ASN A 72 -14.17 -7.73 -4.85
N ILE A 73 -13.95 -9.06 -4.76
CA ILE A 73 -12.64 -9.69 -5.02
C ILE A 73 -12.11 -9.47 -6.44
N ALA A 74 -12.99 -9.21 -7.40
CA ALA A 74 -12.62 -8.93 -8.79
C ALA A 74 -12.22 -7.46 -9.02
N GLY A 75 -12.23 -6.63 -7.96
CA GLY A 75 -11.92 -5.20 -8.04
C GLY A 75 -13.05 -4.33 -8.59
N GLN A 76 -14.27 -4.87 -8.74
CA GLN A 76 -15.42 -4.10 -9.18
C GLN A 76 -15.99 -3.29 -8.01
N LYS A 77 -16.25 -1.99 -8.23
CA LYS A 77 -16.91 -1.12 -7.24
C LYS A 77 -18.38 -1.50 -7.16
N ILE A 78 -18.80 -2.00 -6.00
CA ILE A 78 -20.18 -2.44 -5.74
C ILE A 78 -21.02 -1.28 -5.21
N LYS A 79 -20.43 -0.46 -4.32
CA LYS A 79 -21.16 0.63 -3.67
C LYS A 79 -20.23 1.79 -3.33
N GLU A 80 -20.79 2.99 -3.33
CA GLU A 80 -20.16 4.22 -2.85
C GLU A 80 -21.12 4.91 -1.90
N LEU A 81 -20.60 5.36 -0.77
CA LEU A 81 -21.38 5.82 0.36
C LEU A 81 -20.75 7.07 0.97
N ALA A 82 -21.61 7.95 1.49
CA ALA A 82 -21.20 9.05 2.34
C ALA A 82 -20.57 8.53 3.65
N PRO A 83 -19.81 9.38 4.38
CA PRO A 83 -19.19 9.01 5.65
C PRO A 83 -20.22 8.51 6.65
N GLN A 84 -19.94 7.36 7.24
CA GLN A 84 -20.75 6.76 8.30
C GLN A 84 -19.88 5.87 9.18
N THR A 85 -20.26 5.76 10.45
CA THR A 85 -19.55 4.95 11.45
C THR A 85 -20.02 3.50 11.52
N GLN A 86 -21.14 3.17 10.86
CA GLN A 86 -21.71 1.83 10.80
C GLN A 86 -22.17 1.55 9.38
N LEU A 87 -21.84 0.37 8.86
CA LEU A 87 -22.29 -0.14 7.57
C LEU A 87 -23.06 -1.43 7.77
N ASP A 88 -24.19 -1.53 7.08
CA ASP A 88 -24.93 -2.78 6.94
C ASP A 88 -24.64 -3.40 5.57
N LEU A 89 -23.96 -4.55 5.62
CA LEU A 89 -23.62 -5.41 4.49
C LEU A 89 -24.35 -6.75 4.57
N SER A 90 -25.41 -6.86 5.38
CA SER A 90 -26.15 -8.13 5.58
C SER A 90 -26.80 -8.65 4.30
N GLU A 91 -27.07 -7.77 3.33
CA GLU A 91 -27.59 -8.13 2.00
C GLU A 91 -26.50 -8.66 1.05
N PHE A 92 -25.22 -8.54 1.42
CA PHE A 92 -24.10 -8.96 0.59
C PHE A 92 -23.89 -10.47 0.78
N SER A 93 -23.48 -11.16 -0.27
CA SER A 93 -23.12 -12.58 -0.17
C SER A 93 -21.87 -12.76 0.69
N LYS A 94 -21.79 -13.91 1.37
CA LYS A 94 -20.61 -14.31 2.14
C LYS A 94 -19.37 -14.32 1.26
N GLY A 95 -18.25 -13.81 1.78
CA GLY A 95 -17.01 -13.72 1.01
C GLY A 95 -16.13 -12.55 1.41
N ILE A 96 -15.14 -12.26 0.55
CA ILE A 96 -14.14 -11.23 0.79
C ILE A 96 -14.54 -9.95 0.05
N TYR A 97 -14.42 -8.83 0.74
CA TYR A 97 -14.64 -7.49 0.21
C TYR A 97 -13.50 -6.56 0.59
N PHE A 98 -13.32 -5.50 -0.20
CA PHE A 98 -12.38 -4.43 0.12
C PHE A 98 -13.13 -3.15 0.38
N LEU A 99 -12.91 -2.59 1.57
CA LEU A 99 -13.43 -1.30 1.98
C LEU A 99 -12.35 -0.24 1.79
N LYS A 100 -12.58 0.68 0.86
CA LYS A 100 -11.70 1.81 0.58
C LYS A 100 -12.29 3.07 1.21
N LEU A 101 -11.60 3.59 2.22
CA LEU A 101 -11.92 4.82 2.93
C LEU A 101 -11.08 5.94 2.34
N ILE A 102 -11.72 7.02 1.90
CA ILE A 102 -11.08 8.18 1.29
C ILE A 102 -11.29 9.37 2.21
N SER A 103 -10.21 10.08 2.50
CA SER A 103 -10.18 11.33 3.28
C SER A 103 -9.30 12.38 2.59
N ASP A 104 -9.23 13.56 3.18
CA ASP A 104 -8.30 14.63 2.78
C ASP A 104 -6.83 14.23 2.98
N LYS A 105 -6.52 13.45 4.03
CA LYS A 105 -5.15 13.03 4.34
C LYS A 105 -4.74 11.72 3.68
N GLY A 106 -5.65 11.02 2.98
CA GLY A 106 -5.25 9.87 2.17
C GLY A 106 -6.34 8.84 1.91
N VAL A 107 -5.89 7.64 1.52
CA VAL A 107 -6.75 6.50 1.19
C VAL A 107 -6.31 5.30 2.00
N LEU A 108 -7.26 4.66 2.67
CA LEU A 108 -7.05 3.43 3.42
C LEU A 108 -7.88 2.31 2.80
N VAL A 109 -7.27 1.15 2.54
CA VAL A 109 -7.97 -0.03 2.02
C VAL A 109 -7.90 -1.15 3.04
N ASN A 110 -9.04 -1.69 3.45
CA ASN A 110 -9.13 -2.82 4.37
C ASN A 110 -9.88 -3.99 3.74
N LYS A 111 -9.37 -5.19 4.00
CA LYS A 111 -10.04 -6.45 3.64
C LYS A 111 -11.03 -6.83 4.73
N ILE A 112 -12.29 -7.08 4.35
CA ILE A 112 -13.37 -7.53 5.23
C ILE A 112 -13.83 -8.92 4.79
N ILE A 113 -14.12 -9.79 5.76
CA ILE A 113 -14.63 -11.14 5.55
C ILE A 113 -16.07 -11.18 6.08
N LEU A 114 -17.03 -11.52 5.22
CA LEU A 114 -18.43 -11.73 5.57
C LEU A 114 -18.75 -13.23 5.69
N GLU A 115 -19.38 -13.64 6.80
CA GLU A 115 -19.67 -15.04 7.17
C GLU A 115 -21.13 -15.45 7.16
#